data_AF-A0A6P0TBP1-F1
#
_entry.id   AF-A0A6P0TBP1-F1
#
_cell.length_a   1.000
_cell.length_b   1.000
_cell.length_c   1.000
_cell.angle_alpha   90.00
_cell.angle_beta   90.00
_cell.angle_gamma   90.00
#
_symmetry.space_group_name_H-M   'P 1'
#
loop_
_entity.id
_entity.type
_entity.pdbx_description
1 polymer ?
#
loop_
_entity_poly.entity_id
_entity_poly.type
_entity_poly.pdbx_seq_one_letter_code
_entity_poly.pdbx_strand_id
1 'polypeptide(L)'
;MGLAIALLLSMTIAVSVGSVMVPLDQVWLIIFSHLLPGTITPTWTPAADQIVWVFRLPRVLLAVIVGAALAVSGTTLQAIARNPLADPFVFGVSYGATVG
;
A
#
# COMPACT_ATOMS: atom_id res chain seq x y z
N MET A 1 3.70 14.28 -12.42
CA MET A 1 2.48 13.63 -12.95
C MET A 1 2.68 12.12 -13.16
N GLY A 2 3.69 11.67 -13.93
CA GLY A 2 3.91 10.23 -14.19
C GLY A 2 4.09 9.34 -12.94
N LEU A 3 4.81 9.80 -11.92
CA LEU A 3 5.01 9.02 -10.67
C LEU A 3 3.72 8.81 -9.87
N ALA A 4 2.82 9.80 -9.84
CA ALA A 4 1.53 9.67 -9.15
C ALA A 4 0.62 8.66 -9.86
N ILE A 5 0.63 8.67 -11.20
CA ILE A 5 -0.12 7.70 -12.02
C ILE A 5 0.45 6.29 -11.81
N ALA A 6 1.78 6.14 -11.78
CA ALA A 6 2.43 4.86 -11.51
C ALA A 6 2.10 4.34 -10.09
N LEU A 7 2.00 5.21 -9.10
CA LEU A 7 1.64 4.84 -7.72
C LEU A 7 0.17 4.42 -7.61
N LEU A 8 -0.74 5.12 -8.28
CA LEU A 8 -2.15 4.70 -8.35
C LEU A 8 -2.31 3.36 -9.08
N LEU A 9 -1.60 3.16 -10.19
CA LEU A 9 -1.58 1.88 -10.91
C LEU A 9 -1.01 0.76 -10.03
N SER A 10 0.11 0.99 -9.33
CA SER A 10 0.72 -0.01 -8.46
C SER A 10 -0.18 -0.37 -7.27
N MET A 11 -0.87 0.61 -6.68
CA MET A 11 -1.86 0.36 -5.63
C MET A 11 -3.02 -0.49 -6.17
N THR A 12 -3.53 -0.16 -7.35
CA THR A 12 -4.64 -0.90 -7.98
C THR A 12 -4.24 -2.36 -8.25
N ILE A 13 -3.03 -2.58 -8.77
CA ILE A 13 -2.48 -3.92 -9.00
C ILE A 13 -2.24 -4.63 -7.66
N ALA A 14 -1.70 -3.96 -6.64
CA ALA A 14 -1.40 -4.55 -5.34
C ALA A 14 -2.64 -5.00 -4.57
N VAL A 15 -3.75 -4.26 -4.67
CA VAL A 15 -5.04 -4.71 -4.09
C VAL A 15 -5.58 -5.92 -4.86
N SER A 16 -5.37 -5.95 -6.17
CA SER A 16 -5.90 -6.99 -7.06
C SER A 16 -5.10 -8.30 -7.01
N VAL A 17 -3.78 -8.23 -6.87
CA VAL A 17 -2.90 -9.40 -6.78
C VAL A 17 -2.92 -9.95 -5.35
N GLY A 18 -3.49 -11.13 -5.18
CA GLY A 18 -3.41 -11.87 -3.92
C GLY A 18 -3.80 -13.33 -4.10
N SER A 19 -3.60 -14.12 -3.05
CA SER A 19 -3.70 -15.60 -3.07
C SER A 19 -5.03 -16.19 -3.54
N VAL A 20 -6.06 -15.35 -3.69
CA VAL A 20 -7.37 -15.71 -4.24
C VAL A 20 -7.60 -14.83 -5.47
N MET A 21 -7.89 -15.46 -6.62
CA MET A 21 -8.26 -14.76 -7.85
C MET A 21 -9.63 -14.11 -7.67
N VAL A 22 -9.66 -12.91 -7.12
CA VAL A 22 -10.84 -12.05 -7.12
C VAL A 22 -10.69 -11.11 -8.32
N PRO A 23 -11.65 -11.10 -9.26
CA PRO A 23 -11.54 -10.26 -10.45
C PRO A 23 -11.58 -8.77 -10.05
N LEU A 24 -10.83 -7.94 -10.81
CA LEU A 24 -10.55 -6.53 -10.47
C LEU A 24 -11.82 -5.69 -10.29
N ASP A 25 -12.87 -6.03 -11.03
CA ASP A 25 -14.20 -5.42 -10.94
C ASP A 25 -14.83 -5.64 -9.55
N GLN A 26 -14.76 -6.85 -9.01
CA GLN A 26 -15.28 -7.18 -7.68
C GLN A 26 -14.50 -6.48 -6.56
N VAL A 27 -13.18 -6.32 -6.69
CA VAL A 27 -12.36 -5.61 -5.70
C VAL A 27 -12.81 -4.15 -5.57
N TRP A 28 -12.96 -3.45 -6.70
CA TRP A 28 -13.45 -2.08 -6.70
C TRP A 28 -14.89 -1.99 -6.20
N LEU A 29 -15.77 -2.91 -6.61
CA LEU A 29 -17.16 -2.97 -6.13
C LEU A 29 -17.24 -3.18 -4.61
N ILE A 30 -16.41 -4.06 -4.02
CA ILE A 30 -16.33 -4.28 -2.56
C ILE A 30 -15.92 -2.99 -1.85
N ILE A 31 -14.85 -2.34 -2.32
CA ILE A 31 -14.37 -1.08 -1.74
C ILE A 31 -15.43 0.01 -1.83
N PHE A 32 -16.06 0.18 -2.99
CA PHE A 32 -17.14 1.16 -3.19
C PHE A 32 -18.38 0.82 -2.37
N SER A 33 -18.72 -0.45 -2.17
CA SER A 33 -19.88 -0.86 -1.36
C SER A 33 -19.72 -0.51 0.11
N HIS A 34 -18.49 -0.57 0.63
CA HIS A 34 -18.19 -0.24 2.02
C HIS A 34 -18.01 1.27 2.23
N LEU A 35 -17.57 2.00 1.21
CA LEU A 35 -17.48 3.47 1.23
C LEU A 35 -18.84 4.16 1.00
N LEU A 36 -19.73 3.54 0.22
CA LEU A 36 -21.08 4.03 -0.12
C LEU A 36 -22.11 2.91 0.14
N PRO A 37 -22.53 2.71 1.40
CA PRO A 37 -23.50 1.69 1.76
C PRO A 37 -24.87 2.01 1.13
N GLY A 38 -25.40 1.06 0.35
CA GLY A 38 -26.76 1.12 -0.22
C GLY A 38 -26.85 1.25 -1.75
N THR A 39 -25.74 1.43 -2.45
CA THR A 39 -25.72 1.63 -3.91
C THR A 39 -25.52 0.36 -4.74
N ILE A 40 -25.09 -0.75 -4.12
CA ILE A 40 -24.59 -1.94 -4.84
C ILE A 40 -25.16 -3.21 -4.20
N THR A 41 -25.76 -4.09 -5.01
CA THR A 41 -26.16 -5.43 -4.59
C THR A 41 -24.93 -6.34 -4.51
N PRO A 42 -24.64 -6.98 -3.37
CA PRO A 42 -23.48 -7.87 -3.25
C PRO A 42 -23.62 -9.08 -4.17
N THR A 43 -22.73 -9.21 -5.16
CA THR A 43 -22.65 -10.37 -6.06
C THR A 43 -21.50 -11.32 -5.71
N TRP A 44 -20.71 -10.97 -4.68
CA TRP A 44 -19.51 -11.69 -4.23
C TRP A 44 -19.76 -12.53 -2.98
N THR A 45 -18.83 -13.44 -2.68
CA THR A 45 -18.90 -14.28 -1.47
C THR A 45 -18.48 -13.49 -0.22
N PRO A 46 -19.05 -13.77 0.97
CA PRO A 46 -18.65 -13.13 2.22
C PRO A 46 -17.15 -13.32 2.55
N ALA A 47 -16.56 -14.43 2.11
CA ALA A 47 -15.13 -14.67 2.26
C ALA A 47 -14.28 -13.72 1.42
N ALA A 48 -14.70 -13.42 0.17
CA ALA A 48 -14.00 -12.46 -0.69
C ALA A 48 -14.07 -11.04 -0.13
N ASP A 49 -15.23 -10.64 0.42
CA ASP A 49 -15.43 -9.36 1.10
C ASP A 49 -14.44 -9.16 2.25
N GLN A 50 -14.38 -10.15 3.15
CA GLN A 50 -13.49 -10.12 4.30
C GLN A 50 -12.01 -10.12 3.88
N ILE A 51 -11.64 -10.91 2.87
CA ILE A 51 -10.26 -10.92 2.34
C ILE A 51 -9.86 -9.53 1.81
N VAL A 52 -10.71 -8.89 1.02
CA VAL A 52 -10.39 -7.60 0.41
C VAL A 52 -10.37 -6.48 1.46
N TRP A 53 -11.43 -6.37 2.26
CA TRP A 53 -11.61 -5.25 3.18
C TRP A 53 -10.73 -5.35 4.43
N VAL A 54 -10.59 -6.54 5.02
CA VAL A 54 -9.90 -6.72 6.31
C VAL A 54 -8.42 -7.05 6.13
N PHE A 55 -8.04 -7.73 5.06
CA PHE A 55 -6.64 -8.16 4.88
C PHE A 55 -5.90 -7.37 3.80
N ARG A 56 -6.47 -7.20 2.62
CA ARG A 56 -5.75 -6.58 1.49
C ARG A 56 -5.66 -5.07 1.62
N LEU A 57 -6.78 -4.39 1.89
CA LEU A 57 -6.82 -2.94 1.96
C LEU A 57 -5.89 -2.38 3.05
N PRO A 58 -5.88 -2.88 4.29
CA PRO A 58 -4.95 -2.40 5.32
C PRO A 58 -3.49 -2.67 4.96
N ARG A 59 -3.19 -3.82 4.35
CA ARG A 59 -1.82 -4.17 3.92
C ARG A 59 -1.30 -3.23 2.84
N VAL A 60 -2.13 -2.87 1.85
CA VAL A 60 -1.74 -1.93 0.79
C VAL A 60 -1.53 -0.53 1.37
N LEU A 61 -2.40 -0.07 2.27
CA LEU A 61 -2.23 1.21 2.96
C LEU A 61 -0.93 1.25 3.77
N LEU A 62 -0.65 0.19 4.54
CA LEU A 62 0.61 0.08 5.29
C LEU A 62 1.83 0.10 4.37
N ALA A 63 1.80 -0.62 3.25
CA ALA A 63 2.90 -0.63 2.29
C ALA A 63 3.16 0.77 1.70
N VAL A 64 2.11 1.53 1.40
CA VAL A 64 2.23 2.92 0.91
C VAL A 64 2.82 3.84 1.98
N ILE A 65 2.32 3.77 3.21
CA ILE A 65 2.82 4.60 4.32
C ILE A 65 4.28 4.29 4.62
N VAL A 66 4.64 3.01 4.72
CA VAL A 66 6.02 2.57 4.97
C VAL A 66 6.94 2.98 3.83
N GLY A 67 6.52 2.78 2.57
CA GLY A 67 7.28 3.20 1.40
C GLY A 67 7.51 4.71 1.36
N ALA A 68 6.49 5.51 1.69
CA ALA A 68 6.62 6.97 1.77
C ALA A 68 7.57 7.40 2.90
N ALA A 69 7.48 6.78 4.09
CA ALA A 69 8.37 7.07 5.21
C ALA A 69 9.84 6.75 4.87
N LEU A 70 10.09 5.61 4.22
CA LEU A 70 11.43 5.23 3.76
C LEU A 70 11.97 6.18 2.69
N ALA A 71 11.14 6.61 1.74
CA ALA A 71 11.53 7.58 0.72
C ALA A 71 11.90 8.94 1.34
N VAL A 72 11.11 9.44 2.30
CA VAL A 72 11.40 10.69 3.02
C VAL A 72 12.70 10.57 3.84
N SER A 73 12.89 9.47 4.55
CA SER A 73 14.12 9.22 5.32
C SER A 73 15.35 9.16 4.41
N GLY A 74 15.27 8.42 3.30
CA GLY A 74 16.36 8.30 2.33
C GLY A 74 16.72 9.63 1.67
N THR A 75 15.72 10.40 1.22
CA THR A 75 15.95 11.73 0.63
C THR A 75 16.56 12.72 1.63
N THR A 76 16.12 12.69 2.89
CA THR A 76 16.67 13.55 3.96
C THR A 76 18.13 13.20 4.23
N LEU A 77 18.47 11.91 4.31
CA LEU A 77 19.85 11.46 4.53
C LEU A 77 20.76 11.75 3.33
N GLN A 78 20.27 11.56 2.10
CA GLN A 78 20.99 11.97 0.89
C GLN A 78 21.27 13.47 0.86
N ALA A 79 20.33 14.30 1.33
CA ALA A 79 20.50 15.75 1.42
C ALA A 79 21.54 16.16 2.48
N ILE A 80 21.53 15.53 3.66
CA ILE A 80 22.51 15.80 4.73
C ILE A 80 23.90 15.34 4.33
N ALA A 81 24.02 14.13 3.78
CA ALA A 81 25.29 13.56 3.33
C ALA A 81 25.83 14.23 2.05
N ARG A 82 24.99 15.03 1.36
CA ARG A 82 25.25 15.58 0.02
C ARG A 82 25.76 14.52 -0.95
N ASN A 83 25.28 13.29 -0.79
CA ASN A 83 25.71 12.13 -1.56
C ASN A 83 24.46 11.36 -2.01
N PRO A 84 24.14 11.35 -3.33
CA PRO A 84 22.97 10.64 -3.86
C PRO A 84 23.05 9.12 -3.73
N LEU A 85 24.21 8.56 -3.33
CA LEU A 85 24.41 7.13 -3.04
C LEU A 85 24.32 6.80 -1.54
N ALA A 86 24.06 7.77 -0.67
CA ALA A 86 23.90 7.50 0.75
C ALA A 86 22.60 6.73 1.01
N ASP A 87 22.72 5.53 1.60
CA ASP A 87 21.60 4.66 1.94
C ASP A 87 21.14 4.89 3.40
N PRO A 88 19.83 5.07 3.66
CA PRO A 88 19.27 5.15 5.01
C PRO A 88 19.64 4.01 5.97
N PHE A 89 19.98 2.83 5.47
CA PHE A 89 20.44 1.71 6.32
C PHE A 89 21.75 1.99 7.07
N VAL A 90 22.57 2.91 6.56
CA VAL A 90 23.92 3.18 7.12
C VAL A 90 23.84 4.02 8.41
N PHE A 91 22.76 4.73 8.68
CA PHE A 91 22.65 5.69 9.80
C PHE A 91 21.90 5.18 11.04
N GLY A 92 21.76 3.86 11.23
CA GLY A 92 21.40 3.32 12.54
C GLY A 92 19.90 3.22 12.86
N VAL A 93 19.01 3.69 11.99
CA VAL A 93 17.55 3.69 12.22
C VAL A 93 16.99 2.27 12.37
N SER A 94 17.52 1.31 11.61
CA SER A 94 17.17 -0.11 11.74
C SER A 94 17.62 -0.73 13.07
N TYR A 95 18.75 -0.29 13.62
CA TYR A 95 19.26 -0.77 14.91
C TYR A 95 18.41 -0.25 16.08
N GLY A 96 17.92 0.98 16.02
CA GLY A 96 17.00 1.53 17.03
C GLY A 96 15.62 0.86 17.04
N ALA A 97 15.11 0.46 15.87
CA ALA A 97 13.83 -0.25 15.75
C ALA A 97 13.87 -1.70 16.27
N THR A 98 15.03 -2.36 16.26
CA THR A 98 15.19 -3.75 16.74
C THR A 98 15.38 -3.90 18.25
N VAL A 99 15.64 -2.80 18.98
CA VAL A 99 15.90 -2.83 20.43
C VAL A 99 14.63 -2.54 21.26
N GLY A 100 13.51 -2.24 20.60
CA GLY A 100 12.19 -2.04 21.21
C GLY A 100 11.42 -3.34 21.47
#